data_AF-A0A2G9UEM4-F1
#
_entry.id   AF-A0A2G9UEM4-F1
#
_cell.length_a   1.000
_cell.length_b   1.000
_cell.length_c   1.000
_cell.angle_alpha   90.00
_cell.angle_beta   90.00
_cell.angle_gamma   90.00
#
_symmetry.space_group_name_H-M   'P 1'
#
loop_
_entity.id
_entity.type
_entity.pdbx_description
1 polymer ?
#
loop_
_entity_poly.entity_id
_entity_poly.type
_entity_poly.pdbx_seq_one_letter_code
_entity_poly.pdbx_strand_id
1 'polypeptide(L)'
;MHKSSAVRTPLSLEDIANMNRRRHIQEGGVVRNEAGGPLELEAIAAVHELSHEVRDISVSEMLPRTSDLIFVNVKTQEGSGQPYTLELTLKGWRIASSHTDCMNGDYTKVDLHTRYFRNARELLSFISPDHATRFNECLANKLNELAVNVRL
;
A
#
# COMPACT_ATOMS: atom_id res chain seq x y z
N MET A 1 -37.81 1.75 -14.91
CA MET A 1 -36.66 2.66 -15.01
C MET A 1 -35.43 1.91 -14.51
N HIS A 2 -34.66 1.32 -15.41
CA HIS A 2 -33.43 0.60 -15.06
C HIS A 2 -32.33 1.62 -14.73
N LYS A 3 -31.88 1.66 -13.47
CA LYS A 3 -30.61 2.31 -13.12
C LYS A 3 -29.51 1.42 -13.67
N SER A 4 -28.92 1.85 -14.78
CA SER A 4 -27.66 1.29 -15.29
C SER A 4 -26.62 1.36 -14.17
N SER A 5 -26.20 0.21 -13.64
CA SER A 5 -25.06 0.13 -12.74
C SER A 5 -23.83 0.40 -13.60
N ALA A 6 -23.40 1.65 -13.65
CA ALA A 6 -22.10 2.00 -14.20
C ALA A 6 -21.07 1.08 -13.56
N VAL A 7 -20.39 0.29 -14.37
CA VAL A 7 -19.21 -0.49 -14.01
C VAL A 7 -18.22 0.53 -13.45
N ARG A 8 -18.19 0.70 -12.13
CA ARG A 8 -17.22 1.57 -11.48
C ARG A 8 -15.88 0.90 -11.71
N THR A 9 -14.98 1.61 -12.39
CA THR A 9 -13.56 1.28 -12.44
C THR A 9 -13.11 0.82 -11.05
N PRO A 10 -12.26 -0.22 -10.92
CA PRO A 10 -11.69 -0.53 -9.62
C PRO A 10 -11.08 0.75 -9.05
N LEU A 11 -11.52 1.11 -7.85
CA LEU A 11 -11.02 2.29 -7.14
C LEU A 11 -9.51 2.11 -6.98
N SER A 12 -8.73 3.10 -7.43
CA SER A 12 -7.27 3.07 -7.25
C SER A 12 -6.91 3.02 -5.76
N LEU A 13 -5.70 2.57 -5.41
CA LEU A 13 -5.21 2.64 -4.03
C LEU A 13 -5.38 4.05 -3.43
N GLU A 14 -5.10 5.09 -4.22
CA GLU A 14 -5.24 6.48 -3.80
C GLU A 14 -6.70 6.86 -3.52
N ASP A 15 -7.65 6.40 -4.36
CA ASP A 15 -9.06 6.63 -4.15
C ASP A 15 -9.57 5.94 -2.88
N ILE A 16 -9.13 4.70 -2.63
CA ILE A 16 -9.49 3.94 -1.42
C ILE A 16 -9.00 4.69 -0.17
N ALA A 17 -7.72 5.08 -0.14
CA ALA A 17 -7.14 5.83 0.97
C ALA A 17 -7.89 7.16 1.23
N ASN A 18 -8.20 7.90 0.16
CA ASN A 18 -8.95 9.15 0.24
C ASN A 18 -10.38 8.95 0.76
N MET A 19 -11.06 7.91 0.29
CA MET A 19 -12.41 7.56 0.75
C MET A 19 -12.43 7.16 2.22
N ASN A 20 -11.47 6.34 2.66
CA ASN A 20 -11.35 5.89 4.04
C ASN A 20 -11.19 7.07 4.99
N ARG A 21 -10.25 7.98 4.68
CA ARG A 21 -10.04 9.18 5.50
C ARG A 21 -11.22 10.13 5.48
N ARG A 22 -11.86 10.35 4.33
CA ARG A 22 -13.08 11.18 4.24
C ARG A 22 -14.21 10.61 5.08
N ARG A 23 -14.47 9.30 5.00
CA ARG A 23 -15.49 8.62 5.79
C ARG A 23 -15.20 8.74 7.28
N HIS A 24 -13.96 8.49 7.71
CA HIS A 24 -13.57 8.58 9.11
C HIS A 24 -13.81 9.98 9.70
N ILE A 25 -13.54 11.04 8.93
CA ILE A 25 -13.83 12.42 9.34
C ILE A 25 -15.36 12.65 9.46
N GLN A 26 -16.13 12.18 8.48
CA GLN A 26 -17.60 12.34 8.47
C GLN A 26 -18.28 11.60 9.62
N GLU A 27 -17.76 10.44 10.01
CA GLU A 27 -18.27 9.62 11.11
C GLU A 27 -17.70 10.02 12.48
N GLY A 28 -16.99 11.16 12.57
CA GLY A 28 -16.50 11.70 13.83
C GLY A 28 -15.37 10.91 14.48
N GLY A 29 -14.56 10.19 13.68
CA GLY A 29 -13.44 9.42 14.18
C GLY A 29 -13.82 8.02 14.71
N VAL A 30 -15.06 7.59 14.55
CA VAL A 30 -15.50 6.27 14.98
C VAL A 30 -14.89 5.20 14.06
N VAL A 31 -14.30 4.17 14.67
CA VAL A 31 -13.90 2.94 13.96
C VAL A 31 -14.80 1.82 14.42
N ARG A 32 -15.54 1.23 13.47
CA ARG A 32 -16.37 0.06 13.74
C ARG A 32 -15.50 -1.19 13.70
N ASN A 33 -15.62 -2.03 14.71
CA ASN A 33 -14.91 -3.30 14.79
C ASN A 33 -15.61 -4.36 13.93
N GLU A 34 -15.50 -4.21 12.61
CA GLU A 34 -16.09 -5.10 11.60
C GLU A 34 -14.95 -5.77 10.81
N ALA A 35 -15.03 -7.08 10.59
CA ALA A 35 -14.11 -7.79 9.70
C ALA A 35 -14.29 -7.33 8.25
N GLY A 36 -13.20 -7.20 7.49
CA GLY A 36 -13.26 -6.63 6.13
C GLY A 36 -13.35 -5.10 6.13
N GLY A 37 -12.86 -4.45 7.20
CA GLY A 37 -12.97 -3.02 7.40
C GLY A 37 -12.21 -2.17 6.35
N PRO A 38 -12.40 -0.83 6.36
CA PRO A 38 -11.82 0.08 5.38
C PRO A 38 -10.30 -0.07 5.19
N LEU A 39 -9.56 -0.26 6.28
CA LEU A 39 -8.10 -0.44 6.25
C LEU A 39 -7.68 -1.77 5.62
N GLU A 40 -8.47 -2.82 5.80
CA GLU A 40 -8.17 -4.14 5.24
C GLU A 40 -8.24 -4.10 3.71
N LEU A 41 -9.27 -3.44 3.17
CA LEU A 41 -9.37 -3.20 1.72
C LEU A 41 -8.19 -2.35 1.21
N GLU A 42 -7.79 -1.33 1.95
CA GLU A 42 -6.65 -0.48 1.57
C GLU A 42 -5.31 -1.23 1.59
N ALA A 43 -5.09 -2.09 2.60
CA ALA A 43 -3.91 -2.94 2.67
C ALA A 43 -3.86 -3.94 1.51
N ILE A 44 -4.99 -4.59 1.19
CA ILE A 44 -5.09 -5.51 0.05
C ILE A 44 -4.83 -4.78 -1.27
N ALA A 45 -5.42 -3.59 -1.45
CA ALA A 45 -5.18 -2.77 -2.64
C ALA A 45 -3.71 -2.38 -2.77
N ALA A 46 -3.05 -2.01 -1.66
CA ALA A 46 -1.63 -1.68 -1.65
C ALA A 46 -0.76 -2.88 -2.03
N VAL A 47 -0.99 -4.05 -1.44
CA VAL A 47 -0.28 -5.29 -1.79
C VAL A 47 -0.45 -5.61 -3.27
N HIS A 48 -1.69 -5.57 -3.77
CA HIS A 48 -2.00 -5.89 -5.15
C HIS A 48 -1.34 -4.92 -6.13
N GLU A 49 -1.55 -3.61 -5.94
CA GLU A 49 -1.08 -2.57 -6.87
C GLU A 49 0.46 -2.43 -6.87
N LEU A 50 1.10 -2.53 -5.70
CA LEU A 50 2.54 -2.28 -5.55
C LEU A 50 3.40 -3.54 -5.73
N SER A 51 2.82 -4.74 -5.78
CA SER A 51 3.55 -6.01 -5.88
C SER A 51 4.57 -6.08 -7.02
N HIS A 52 4.33 -5.39 -8.13
CA HIS A 52 5.23 -5.38 -9.28
C HIS A 52 6.41 -4.42 -9.16
N GLU A 53 6.37 -3.54 -8.17
CA GLU A 53 7.30 -2.42 -7.99
C GLU A 53 8.27 -2.66 -6.83
N VAL A 54 8.09 -3.77 -6.11
CA VAL A 54 8.82 -4.16 -4.89
C VAL A 54 9.24 -5.64 -4.99
N ARG A 55 10.27 -6.06 -4.26
CA ARG A 55 10.69 -7.47 -4.29
C ARG A 55 9.68 -8.37 -3.61
N ASP A 56 9.10 -7.86 -2.54
CA ASP A 56 8.12 -8.56 -1.73
C ASP A 56 7.24 -7.53 -1.01
N ILE A 57 5.94 -7.83 -0.90
CA ILE A 57 5.00 -7.05 -0.12
C ILE A 57 3.87 -7.95 0.37
N SER A 58 3.55 -7.87 1.65
CA SER A 58 2.54 -8.72 2.29
C SER A 58 1.99 -8.08 3.55
N VAL A 59 0.74 -8.38 3.89
CA VAL A 59 0.22 -8.05 5.23
C VAL A 59 0.96 -8.93 6.25
N SER A 60 1.42 -8.34 7.35
CA SER A 60 2.10 -9.10 8.40
C SER A 60 1.15 -10.11 9.05
N GLU A 61 1.60 -11.35 9.18
CA GLU A 61 0.90 -12.40 9.93
C GLU A 61 1.33 -12.46 11.40
N MET A 62 2.42 -11.76 11.76
CA MET A 62 3.04 -11.80 13.08
C MET A 62 2.61 -10.63 13.96
N LEU A 63 2.20 -9.51 13.36
CA LEU A 63 1.85 -8.28 14.07
C LEU A 63 0.33 -8.08 14.18
N PRO A 64 -0.14 -7.24 15.12
CA PRO A 64 -1.56 -6.99 15.32
C PRO A 64 -2.28 -6.54 14.05
N ARG A 65 -3.46 -7.13 13.82
CA ARG A 65 -4.38 -6.75 12.74
C ARG A 65 -5.74 -6.47 13.34
N THR A 66 -6.10 -5.21 13.41
CA THR A 66 -7.36 -4.71 13.97
C THR A 66 -8.09 -3.83 12.94
N SER A 67 -9.31 -3.39 13.27
CA SER A 67 -10.09 -2.49 12.39
C SER A 67 -9.46 -1.11 12.21
N ASP A 68 -8.58 -0.68 13.11
CA ASP A 68 -7.93 0.64 13.16
C ASP A 68 -6.42 0.61 12.91
N LEU A 69 -5.81 -0.57 12.85
CA LEU A 69 -4.36 -0.75 12.70
C LEU A 69 -4.05 -2.04 11.93
N ILE A 70 -3.27 -1.91 10.85
CA ILE A 70 -2.76 -3.05 10.08
C ILE A 70 -1.27 -2.84 9.81
N PHE A 71 -0.48 -3.90 9.93
CA PHE A 71 0.93 -3.87 9.53
C PHE A 71 1.15 -4.56 8.18
N VAL A 72 1.99 -3.96 7.34
CA VAL A 72 2.35 -4.46 6.02
C VAL A 72 3.86 -4.47 5.90
N ASN A 73 4.43 -5.61 5.52
CA ASN A 73 5.85 -5.73 5.22
C ASN A 73 6.10 -5.39 3.75
N VAL A 74 7.20 -4.70 3.48
CA VAL A 74 7.69 -4.46 2.13
C VAL A 74 9.20 -4.66 2.07
N LYS A 75 9.69 -5.24 0.98
CA LYS A 75 11.11 -5.26 0.61
C LYS A 75 11.29 -4.48 -0.67
N THR A 76 12.07 -3.41 -0.62
CA THR A 76 12.28 -2.53 -1.77
C THR A 76 13.05 -3.23 -2.91
N GLN A 77 13.11 -2.63 -4.09
CA GLN A 77 13.80 -3.23 -5.24
C GLN A 77 15.32 -3.07 -5.19
N GLU A 78 15.80 -1.98 -4.60
CA GLU A 78 17.20 -1.57 -4.66
C GLU A 78 18.12 -2.56 -3.91
N GLY A 79 19.34 -2.75 -4.43
CA GLY A 79 20.40 -3.49 -3.75
C GLY A 79 20.06 -4.94 -3.41
N SER A 80 20.06 -5.30 -2.13
CA SER A 80 19.64 -6.63 -1.62
C SER A 80 18.17 -6.68 -1.18
N GLY A 81 17.42 -5.58 -1.31
CA GLY A 81 16.03 -5.48 -0.93
C GLY A 81 15.85 -5.09 0.53
N GLN A 82 15.92 -3.78 0.81
CA GLN A 82 15.78 -3.26 2.17
C GLN A 82 14.38 -3.56 2.72
N PRO A 83 14.26 -4.26 3.85
CA PRO A 83 12.96 -4.51 4.47
C PRO A 83 12.46 -3.28 5.24
N TYR A 84 11.14 -3.10 5.22
CA TYR A 84 10.41 -2.20 6.10
C TYR A 84 9.13 -2.86 6.59
N THR A 85 8.77 -2.59 7.83
CA THR A 85 7.40 -2.79 8.33
C THR A 85 6.70 -1.45 8.30
N LEU A 86 5.55 -1.42 7.64
CA LEU A 86 4.68 -0.27 7.51
C LEU A 86 3.49 -0.42 8.44
N GLU A 87 3.07 0.70 9.02
CA GLU A 87 1.86 0.85 9.80
C GLU A 87 0.80 1.56 8.97
N LEU A 88 -0.39 0.98 8.86
CA LEU A 88 -1.57 1.57 8.26
C LEU A 88 -2.60 1.88 9.35
N THR A 89 -2.99 3.14 9.44
CA THR A 89 -4.12 3.63 10.26
C THR A 89 -4.97 4.62 9.47
N LEU A 90 -6.06 5.11 10.05
CA LEU A 90 -6.86 6.18 9.44
C LEU A 90 -6.17 7.55 9.43
N LYS A 91 -4.99 7.69 10.04
CA LYS A 91 -4.10 8.86 9.85
C LYS A 91 -3.31 8.77 8.54
N GLY A 92 -3.14 7.57 8.00
CA GLY A 92 -2.34 7.28 6.81
C GLY A 92 -1.33 6.15 7.06
N TRP A 93 -0.29 6.14 6.22
CA TRP A 93 0.77 5.14 6.22
C TRP A 93 2.04 5.68 6.87
N ARG A 94 2.76 4.87 7.64
CA ARG A 94 4.01 5.26 8.30
C ARG A 94 4.99 4.09 8.33
N ILE A 95 6.28 4.39 8.44
CA ILE A 95 7.32 3.37 8.63
C ILE A 95 7.39 3.02 10.12
N ALA A 96 6.93 1.82 10.49
CA ALA A 96 7.02 1.32 11.85
C ALA A 96 8.46 0.86 12.19
N SER A 97 9.13 0.19 11.25
CA SER A 97 10.51 -0.29 11.43
C SER A 97 11.21 -0.49 10.09
N SER A 98 12.54 -0.53 10.13
CA SER A 98 13.42 -0.93 9.02
C SER A 98 13.73 -2.44 9.02
N HIS A 99 12.88 -3.23 9.67
CA HIS A 99 12.95 -4.69 9.73
C HIS A 99 11.57 -5.26 9.44
N THR A 100 11.51 -6.48 8.91
CA THR A 100 10.27 -7.24 8.69
C THR A 100 9.66 -7.64 10.03
N ASP A 101 8.32 -7.58 10.14
CA ASP A 101 7.54 -7.98 11.32
C ASP A 101 8.00 -7.31 12.62
N CYS A 102 8.39 -6.04 12.53
CA CYS A 102 8.92 -5.29 13.66
C CYS A 102 8.25 -3.93 13.81
N MET A 103 7.90 -3.56 15.04
CA MET A 103 7.33 -2.25 15.38
C MET A 103 8.37 -1.30 16.02
N ASN A 104 9.63 -1.75 16.14
CA ASN A 104 10.68 -0.97 16.77
C ASN A 104 11.27 0.00 15.75
N GLY A 105 10.85 1.26 15.84
CA GLY A 105 11.45 2.37 15.10
C GLY A 105 12.88 2.66 15.59
N ASP A 106 13.69 3.21 14.71
CA ASP A 106 15.02 3.70 15.04
C ASP A 106 14.91 5.10 15.66
N TYR A 107 15.20 5.22 16.96
CA TYR A 107 15.18 6.48 17.70
C TYR A 107 16.22 7.50 17.19
N THR A 108 17.22 7.08 16.43
CA THR A 108 18.15 8.02 15.77
C THR A 108 17.56 8.63 14.51
N LYS A 109 16.44 8.07 14.01
CA LYS A 109 15.72 8.49 12.80
C LYS A 109 14.25 8.79 13.12
N VAL A 110 14.01 9.58 14.15
CA VAL A 110 12.65 9.92 14.62
C VAL A 110 11.77 10.48 13.49
N ASP A 111 12.30 11.38 12.67
CA ASP A 111 11.54 11.99 11.56
C ASP A 111 11.05 10.95 10.55
N LEU A 112 11.82 9.89 10.32
CA LEU A 112 11.45 8.79 9.44
C LEU A 112 10.24 8.02 10.00
N HIS A 113 10.29 7.70 11.29
CA HIS A 113 9.32 6.84 11.96
C HIS A 113 8.09 7.60 12.50
N THR A 114 8.06 8.92 12.42
CA THR A 114 6.91 9.75 12.85
C THR A 114 6.11 10.35 11.69
N ARG A 115 6.66 10.34 10.48
CA ARG A 115 6.01 10.87 9.28
C ARG A 115 4.88 9.96 8.79
N TYR A 116 3.71 10.55 8.63
CA TYR A 116 2.58 9.90 7.94
C TYR A 116 2.50 10.36 6.49
N PHE A 117 2.30 9.39 5.61
CA PHE A 117 2.06 9.53 4.18
C PHE A 117 0.58 9.30 3.89
N ARG A 118 0.07 9.91 2.82
CA ARG A 118 -1.36 9.85 2.53
C ARG A 118 -1.79 8.49 2.02
N ASN A 119 -0.94 7.79 1.27
CA ASN A 119 -1.20 6.47 0.72
C ASN A 119 0.12 5.68 0.61
N ALA A 120 0.04 4.36 0.38
CA ALA A 120 1.24 3.51 0.32
C ALA A 120 2.17 3.85 -0.86
N ARG A 121 1.65 4.43 -1.96
CA ARG A 121 2.45 4.82 -3.13
C ARG A 121 3.34 6.02 -2.85
N GLU A 122 2.83 7.02 -2.13
CA GLU A 122 3.62 8.17 -1.66
C GLU A 122 4.74 7.70 -0.72
N LEU A 123 4.43 6.77 0.18
CA LEU A 123 5.42 6.15 1.07
C LEU A 123 6.47 5.38 0.26
N LEU A 124 6.04 4.53 -0.68
CA LEU A 124 6.96 3.73 -1.50
C LEU A 124 7.91 4.61 -2.30
N SER A 125 7.40 5.69 -2.91
CA SER A 125 8.22 6.68 -3.62
C SER A 125 9.31 7.31 -2.75
N PHE A 126 9.07 7.40 -1.43
CA PHE A 126 10.02 7.93 -0.47
C PHE A 126 11.07 6.91 -0.03
N ILE A 127 10.71 5.63 0.16
CA ILE A 127 11.64 4.59 0.64
C ILE A 127 12.32 3.81 -0.50
N SER A 128 11.77 3.84 -1.71
CA SER A 128 12.25 3.13 -2.90
C SER A 128 12.21 4.06 -4.12
N PRO A 129 13.22 4.93 -4.29
CA PRO A 129 13.27 5.87 -5.40
C PRO A 129 13.27 5.20 -6.79
N ASP A 130 13.78 3.96 -6.89
CA ASP A 130 13.90 3.26 -8.17
C ASP A 130 12.69 2.37 -8.49
N HIS A 131 11.66 2.32 -7.64
CA HIS A 131 10.48 1.46 -7.85
C HIS A 131 9.79 1.74 -9.20
N ALA A 132 9.78 3.01 -9.63
CA ALA A 132 9.16 3.43 -10.89
C ALA A 132 9.90 2.88 -12.12
N THR A 133 11.22 2.70 -12.03
CA THR A 133 12.02 2.06 -13.09
C THR A 133 11.55 0.63 -13.30
N ARG A 134 11.30 -0.11 -12.21
CA ARG A 134 10.81 -1.50 -12.29
C ARG A 134 9.39 -1.59 -12.86
N PHE A 135 8.52 -0.65 -12.49
CA PHE A 135 7.20 -0.54 -13.10
C PHE A 135 7.29 -0.41 -14.62
N ASN A 136 8.15 0.50 -15.09
CA ASN A 136 8.37 0.74 -16.52
C ASN A 136 8.94 -0.49 -17.24
N GLU A 137 9.88 -1.23 -16.62
CA GLU A 137 10.39 -2.49 -17.16
C GLU A 137 9.29 -3.56 -17.27
N CYS A 138 8.47 -3.73 -16.22
CA CYS A 138 7.37 -4.70 -16.23
C CYS A 138 6.34 -4.36 -17.30
N LEU A 139 6.01 -3.06 -17.44
CA LEU A 139 5.12 -2.56 -18.48
C LEU A 139 5.69 -2.82 -19.88
N ALA A 140 6.96 -2.50 -20.11
CA ALA A 140 7.62 -2.73 -21.39
C ALA A 140 7.63 -4.23 -21.76
N ASN A 141 7.90 -5.11 -20.80
CA ASN A 141 7.87 -6.56 -21.02
C ASN A 141 6.47 -7.05 -21.42
N LYS A 142 5.42 -6.65 -20.69
CA LYS A 142 4.03 -6.99 -21.03
C LYS A 142 3.61 -6.44 -22.39
N LEU A 143 4.00 -5.21 -22.73
CA LEU A 143 3.73 -4.63 -24.05
C LEU A 143 4.42 -5.41 -25.17
N ASN A 144 5.66 -5.84 -24.97
CA ASN A 144 6.39 -6.67 -25.93
C ASN A 144 5.74 -8.04 -26.12
N GLU A 145 5.30 -8.70 -25.04
CA GLU A 145 4.56 -9.98 -25.12
C GLU A 145 3.27 -9.85 -25.96
N LEU A 146 2.50 -8.77 -25.74
CA LEU A 146 1.31 -8.49 -26.54
C LEU A 146 1.64 -8.20 -28.00
N ALA A 147 2.70 -7.42 -28.27
CA ALA A 147 3.12 -7.10 -29.62
C ALA A 147 3.57 -8.35 -30.42
N VAL A 148 4.16 -9.34 -29.76
CA VAL A 148 4.50 -10.63 -30.36
C VAL A 148 3.24 -11.44 -30.67
N ASN A 149 2.26 -11.46 -29.76
CA ASN A 149 1.02 -12.23 -29.93
C ASN A 149 0.07 -11.68 -31.01
N VAL A 150 0.15 -10.38 -31.35
CA VAL A 150 -0.66 -9.76 -32.41
C VAL A 150 -0.09 -10.02 -33.82
N ARG A 151 1.14 -10.55 -33.93
CA ARG A 151 1.80 -10.84 -35.22
C ARG A 151 1.58 -12.28 -35.73
N LEU A 152 0.71 -13.06 -35.07
CA LEU A 152 0.23 -14.38 -35.51
C LEU A 152 -1.22 -14.29 -35.96
#